data_AF-A0A953FDY9-F1
#
_entry.id   AF-A0A953FDY9-F1
#
_cell.length_a   1.000
_cell.length_b   1.000
_cell.length_c   1.000
_cell.angle_alpha   90.00
_cell.angle_beta   90.00
_cell.angle_gamma   90.00
#
_symmetry.space_group_name_H-M   'P 1'
#
loop_
_entity.id
_entity.type
_entity.pdbx_description
1 polymer ?
#
loop_
_entity_poly.entity_id
_entity_poly.type
_entity_poly.pdbx_seq_one_letter_code
_entity_poly.pdbx_strand_id
1 'polypeptide(L)'
;MDLFRNESANWLPRDGEVNYYGCIFARALADRYLNELLSTIQWRNDEAVMFGKLIVTSRKVAWYGDRPFEYTYSNTTKRALPWTPGLV
;
A
#
# COMPACT_ATOMS: atom_id res chain seq x y z
N MET A 1 -22.79 13.64 12.65
CA MET A 1 -21.35 13.66 12.35
C MET A 1 -21.25 14.04 10.90
N ASP A 2 -20.78 15.25 10.60
CA ASP A 2 -20.85 15.82 9.26
C ASP A 2 -19.63 15.37 8.45
N LEU A 3 -19.86 14.47 7.49
CA LEU A 3 -18.83 13.73 6.74
C LEU A 3 -18.14 14.56 5.64
N PHE A 4 -18.56 15.82 5.43
CA PHE A 4 -18.16 16.62 4.28
C PHE A 4 -17.65 18.02 4.65
N ARG A 5 -16.98 18.16 5.81
CA ARG A 5 -16.38 19.44 6.20
C ARG A 5 -15.23 19.81 5.25
N ASN A 6 -15.35 21.01 4.66
CA ASN A 6 -14.45 21.50 3.62
C ASN A 6 -13.10 22.00 4.19
N GLU A 7 -12.04 21.64 3.46
CA GLU A 7 -10.68 22.18 3.33
C GLU A 7 -9.86 22.58 4.59
N SER A 8 -8.67 21.97 4.69
CA SER A 8 -7.54 22.19 5.63
C SER A 8 -7.65 21.71 7.08
N ALA A 9 -8.61 20.84 7.41
CA ALA A 9 -8.73 20.31 8.76
C ALA A 9 -8.17 18.89 8.86
N ASN A 10 -7.30 18.65 9.83
CA ASN A 10 -7.03 17.31 10.34
C ASN A 10 -8.35 16.61 10.72
N TRP A 11 -8.61 15.44 10.13
CA TRP A 11 -9.86 14.69 10.31
C TRP A 11 -9.93 13.95 11.64
N LEU A 12 -8.81 13.82 12.37
CA LEU A 12 -8.82 13.16 13.67
C LEU A 12 -9.36 14.09 14.75
N PRO A 13 -10.26 13.59 15.62
CA PRO A 13 -10.83 14.41 16.69
C PRO A 13 -9.84 14.65 17.84
N ARG A 14 -8.78 13.83 17.96
CA ARG A 14 -7.71 13.91 18.97
C ARG A 14 -6.45 13.22 18.46
N ASP A 15 -5.30 13.65 18.97
CA ASP A 15 -3.96 13.03 18.87
C ASP A 15 -3.63 12.35 17.53
N GLY A 16 -2.95 13.10 16.64
CA GLY A 16 -2.52 12.65 15.32
C GLY A 16 -3.07 13.52 14.21
N GLU A 17 -2.67 13.26 12.96
CA GLU A 17 -3.16 13.98 11.78
C GLU A 17 -3.66 13.03 10.68
N VAL A 18 -4.84 13.32 10.12
CA VAL A 18 -5.37 12.66 8.91
C VAL A 18 -5.80 13.72 7.91
N ASN A 19 -5.18 13.70 6.73
CA ASN A 19 -5.45 14.61 5.62
C ASN A 19 -6.12 13.83 4.48
N TYR A 20 -7.32 14.25 4.08
CA TYR A 20 -8.03 13.67 2.94
C TYR A 20 -7.95 14.59 1.72
N TYR A 21 -7.30 14.12 0.65
CA TYR A 21 -7.07 14.90 -0.58
C TYR A 21 -8.08 14.59 -1.70
N GLY A 22 -9.10 13.76 -1.42
CA GLY A 22 -10.08 13.38 -2.43
C GLY A 22 -9.49 12.58 -3.60
N CYS A 23 -10.12 12.70 -4.76
CA CYS A 23 -9.66 12.05 -5.99
C CYS A 23 -8.47 12.80 -6.60
N ILE A 24 -7.27 12.26 -6.41
CA ILE A 24 -6.02 12.85 -6.92
C ILE A 24 -5.72 12.50 -8.39
N PHE A 25 -6.42 11.51 -8.97
CA PHE A 25 -6.27 11.10 -10.36
C PHE A 25 -7.57 11.26 -11.13
N ALA A 26 -7.45 11.68 -12.40
CA ALA A 26 -8.53 11.53 -13.35
C ALA A 26 -8.84 10.04 -13.56
N ARG A 27 -10.11 9.68 -13.70
CA ARG A 27 -10.56 8.28 -13.78
C ARG A 27 -9.80 7.45 -14.82
N ALA A 28 -9.64 7.98 -16.03
CA ALA A 28 -8.91 7.29 -17.10
C ALA A 28 -7.43 7.02 -16.75
N LEU A 29 -6.79 7.91 -15.99
CA LEU A 29 -5.42 7.72 -15.53
C LEU A 29 -5.36 6.65 -14.45
N ALA A 30 -6.29 6.67 -13.50
CA ALA A 30 -6.40 5.65 -12.46
C ALA A 30 -6.64 4.24 -13.04
N ASP A 31 -7.55 4.11 -14.01
CA ASP A 31 -7.86 2.83 -14.67
C ASP A 31 -6.63 2.27 -15.42
N ARG A 32 -5.82 3.15 -16.04
CA ARG A 32 -4.56 2.75 -16.69
C ARG A 32 -3.55 2.21 -15.68
N TYR A 33 -3.29 2.96 -14.60
CA TYR A 33 -2.37 2.50 -13.55
C TYR A 33 -2.84 1.20 -12.90
N LEU A 34 -4.14 1.04 -12.66
CA LEU A 34 -4.70 -0.18 -12.11
C LEU A 34 -4.36 -1.39 -13.00
N ASN A 35 -4.62 -1.29 -14.30
CA ASN A 35 -4.33 -2.38 -15.25
C ASN A 35 -2.83 -2.68 -15.36
N GLU A 36 -2.00 -1.64 -15.43
CA GLU A 36 -0.55 -1.78 -15.48
C GLU A 36 0.00 -2.45 -14.21
N LEU A 37 -0.39 -1.97 -13.03
CA LEU A 37 0.10 -2.51 -11.77
C LEU A 37 -0.42 -3.92 -11.49
N LEU A 38 -1.64 -4.25 -11.88
CA LEU A 38 -2.15 -5.63 -11.77
C LEU A 38 -1.37 -6.61 -12.64
N SER A 39 -0.88 -6.17 -13.80
CA SER A 39 -0.18 -7.05 -14.76
C SER A 39 1.33 -7.12 -14.56
N THR A 40 1.97 -6.04 -14.08
CA THR A 40 3.44 -5.92 -14.05
C THR A 40 4.06 -6.17 -12.69
N ILE A 41 3.31 -5.96 -11.60
CA ILE A 41 3.81 -6.15 -10.25
C ILE A 41 3.89 -7.63 -9.90
N GLN A 42 4.97 -8.03 -9.23
CA GLN A 42 5.21 -9.41 -8.80
C GLN A 42 4.41 -9.75 -7.53
N TRP A 43 3.08 -9.76 -7.66
CA TRP A 43 2.15 -10.05 -6.58
C TRP A 43 2.33 -11.45 -5.99
N ARG A 44 2.53 -11.53 -4.66
CA ARG A 44 2.59 -12.80 -3.92
C ARG A 44 1.66 -12.72 -2.72
N ASN A 45 1.06 -13.85 -2.32
CA ASN A 45 0.26 -13.87 -1.09
C ASN A 45 1.13 -13.44 0.09
N ASP A 46 0.56 -12.61 0.95
CA ASP A 46 1.27 -12.17 2.14
C ASP A 46 1.31 -13.29 3.19
N GLU A 47 2.30 -13.20 4.04
CA GLU A 47 2.59 -14.17 5.09
C GLU A 47 2.82 -13.42 6.39
N ALA A 48 2.21 -13.93 7.47
CA ALA A 48 2.40 -13.40 8.81
C ALA A 48 2.49 -14.56 9.81
N VAL A 49 3.25 -14.37 10.89
CA VAL A 49 3.30 -15.32 12.00
C VAL A 49 2.35 -14.84 13.09
N MET A 50 1.26 -15.57 13.33
CA MET A 50 0.34 -15.30 14.43
C MET A 50 0.29 -16.52 15.36
N PHE A 51 0.46 -16.28 16.67
CA PHE A 51 0.46 -17.33 17.69
C PHE A 51 1.43 -18.49 17.37
N GLY A 52 2.62 -18.17 16.85
CA GLY A 52 3.65 -19.15 16.48
C GLY A 52 3.35 -19.96 15.22
N LYS A 53 2.27 -19.67 14.49
CA LYS A 53 1.90 -20.33 13.24
C LYS A 53 2.06 -19.39 12.06
N LEU A 54 2.63 -19.90 10.97
CA LEU A 54 2.67 -19.21 9.69
C LEU A 54 1.28 -19.23 9.05
N ILE A 55 0.76 -18.04 8.69
CA ILE A 55 -0.52 -17.87 8.03
C ILE A 55 -0.29 -17.17 6.71
N VAL A 56 -0.71 -17.82 5.62
CA VAL A 56 -0.74 -17.25 4.28
C VAL A 56 -2.09 -16.57 4.09
N THR A 57 -2.08 -15.26 3.81
CA THR A 57 -3.31 -14.48 3.63
C THR A 57 -3.81 -14.57 2.19
N SER A 58 -5.08 -14.26 1.96
CA SER A 58 -5.65 -14.12 0.61
C SER A 58 -5.24 -12.84 -0.09
N ARG A 59 -4.66 -11.87 0.65
CA ARG A 59 -4.18 -10.61 0.10
C ARG A 59 -2.82 -10.84 -0.55
N LYS A 60 -2.66 -10.32 -1.76
CA LYS A 60 -1.35 -10.24 -2.41
C LYS A 60 -0.65 -8.93 -2.11
N VAL A 61 0.66 -9.00 -1.93
CA VAL A 61 1.56 -7.88 -1.69
C VAL A 61 2.80 -8.02 -2.56
N ALA A 62 3.51 -6.92 -2.74
CA ALA A 62 4.85 -6.88 -3.32
C ALA A 62 5.62 -5.70 -2.71
N TRP A 63 6.92 -5.85 -2.56
CA TRP A 63 7.80 -4.86 -1.93
C TRP A 63 8.76 -4.31 -2.96
N TYR A 64 8.88 -2.99 -3.05
CA TYR A 64 9.74 -2.31 -4.00
C TYR A 64 10.52 -1.18 -3.33
N GLY A 65 11.68 -0.84 -3.89
CA GLY A 65 12.58 0.19 -3.37
C GLY A 65 13.67 0.55 -4.36
N ASP A 66 14.42 1.61 -4.05
CA ASP A 66 15.53 2.10 -4.90
C ASP A 66 16.62 1.04 -5.11
N ARG A 67 16.80 0.17 -4.12
CA ARG A 67 17.72 -0.97 -4.15
C ARG A 67 17.08 -2.16 -3.45
N PRO A 68 17.50 -3.40 -3.74
CA PRO A 68 17.07 -4.55 -2.97
C PRO A 68 17.41 -4.36 -1.48
N PHE A 69 16.41 -4.46 -0.60
CA PHE A 69 16.60 -4.43 0.84
C PHE A 69 15.68 -5.43 1.53
N GLU A 70 16.00 -5.78 2.77
CA GLU A 70 15.20 -6.67 3.59
C GLU A 70 14.48 -5.89 4.68
N TYR A 71 13.21 -6.24 4.89
CA TYR A 71 12.38 -5.70 5.96
C TYR A 71 11.73 -6.84 6.72
N THR A 72 12.07 -6.97 7.99
CA THR A 72 11.52 -7.99 8.86
C THR A 72 10.46 -7.40 9.75
N TYR A 73 9.25 -7.93 9.64
CA TYR A 73 8.14 -7.57 10.50
C TYR A 73 7.34 -8.81 10.86
N SER A 74 6.90 -8.91 12.12
CA SER A 74 6.13 -10.06 12.61
C SER A 74 6.81 -11.40 12.29
N ASN A 75 8.12 -11.48 12.53
CA ASN A 75 8.96 -12.66 12.27
C ASN A 75 8.97 -13.16 10.83
N THR A 76 8.56 -12.32 9.86
CA THR A 76 8.62 -12.62 8.43
C THR A 76 9.50 -11.60 7.75
N THR A 77 10.51 -12.06 7.00
CA THR A 77 11.39 -11.19 6.22
C THR A 77 10.86 -11.03 4.81
N LYS A 78 10.68 -9.78 4.38
CA LYS A 78 10.32 -9.41 3.00
C LYS A 78 11.55 -8.84 2.31
N ARG A 79 11.75 -9.14 1.04
CA ARG A 79 12.81 -8.56 0.22
C ARG A 79 12.21 -7.66 -0.85
N ALA A 80 12.59 -6.40 -0.84
CA ALA A 80 12.19 -5.43 -1.84
C ALA A 80 12.87 -5.69 -3.19
N LEU A 81 12.12 -5.50 -4.27
CA LEU A 81 12.59 -5.51 -5.65
C LEU A 81 12.90 -4.07 -6.10
N PRO A 82 13.74 -3.87 -7.12
CA PRO A 82 13.91 -2.55 -7.74
C PRO A 82 12.59 -2.05 -8.34
N TRP A 83 12.33 -0.75 -8.26
CA TRP A 83 11.14 -0.12 -8.84
C TRP A 83 10.90 -0.52 -10.31
N THR A 84 9.63 -0.61 -10.69
CA THR A 84 9.21 -0.73 -12.09
C THR A 84 8.84 0.65 -12.64
N PRO A 85 8.83 0.85 -13.97
CA PRO A 85 8.40 2.11 -14.58
C PRO A 85 7.01 2.58 -14.13
N GLY A 86 6.08 1.64 -13.85
CA GLY A 86 4.73 1.97 -13.38
C GLY A 86 4.64 2.42 -11.90
N LEU A 87 5.73 2.34 -11.14
CA LEU A 87 5.82 2.75 -9.73
C LEU A 87 6.62 4.04 -9.51
N VAL A 88 7.22 4.61 -10.55
CA VAL A 88 8.03 5.84 -10.51
C VAL A 88 7.40 6.99 -11.28
#